data_AF-H2ZNB6-F1
#
_entry.id   AF-H2ZNB6-F1
#
_cell.length_a   1.000
_cell.length_b   1.000
_cell.length_c   1.000
_cell.angle_alpha   90.00
_cell.angle_beta   90.00
_cell.angle_gamma   90.00
#
_symmetry.space_group_name_H-M   'P 1'
#
loop_
_entity.id
_entity.type
_entity.pdbx_description
1 polymer ?
#
loop_
_entity_poly.entity_id
_entity_poly.type
_entity_poly.pdbx_seq_one_letter_code
_entity_poly.pdbx_strand_id
1 'polypeptide(L)'
;MLDDFFPAQEIMNKIIAEFISTLQPFPGSVAHILYEVFQSLHERDQSHLVQGWVMLSLGNAIQRTPLHTAVWCLTCLFASASTNRWISSMVPLIISRSHDPSLDRNWTCFCKSAVDFYTCQLSEELDRRSFHAIFSTSSSSGDPASPYQLLLDSISRINGEQGILQ
;
A
#
# COMPACT_ATOMS: atom_id res chain seq x y z
N MET A 1 19.77 14.70 -11.39
CA MET A 1 19.18 13.73 -10.44
C MET A 1 18.17 14.52 -9.61
N LEU A 2 16.96 14.00 -9.34
CA LEU A 2 15.94 14.75 -8.58
C LEU A 2 16.43 15.11 -7.15
N ASP A 3 17.52 14.50 -6.70
CA ASP A 3 18.15 14.67 -5.39
C ASP A 3 18.81 16.04 -5.12
N ASP A 4 19.02 16.89 -6.13
CA ASP A 4 19.82 18.12 -6.00
C ASP A 4 19.03 19.43 -5.77
N PHE A 5 17.70 19.44 -5.86
CA PHE A 5 16.92 20.70 -5.89
C PHE A 5 15.82 20.86 -4.83
N PHE A 6 15.42 19.81 -4.13
CA PHE A 6 14.37 19.87 -3.10
C PHE A 6 14.71 18.93 -1.94
N PRO A 7 14.39 19.27 -0.68
CA PRO A 7 14.52 18.31 0.41
C PRO A 7 13.70 17.07 0.05
N ALA A 8 14.27 15.87 0.22
CA ALA A 8 13.67 14.60 -0.22
C ALA A 8 12.19 14.44 0.19
N GLN A 9 11.80 15.05 1.31
CA GLN A 9 10.42 15.10 1.81
C GLN A 9 9.44 15.84 0.88
N GLU A 10 9.83 16.92 0.23
CA GLU A 10 8.99 17.66 -0.73
C GLU A 10 8.78 16.87 -2.02
N ILE A 11 9.83 16.18 -2.49
CA ILE A 11 9.77 15.29 -3.64
C ILE A 11 8.81 14.13 -3.35
N MET A 12 8.92 13.52 -2.17
CA MET A 12 8.04 12.44 -1.75
C MET A 12 6.57 12.86 -1.63
N ASN A 13 6.31 13.99 -0.98
CA ASN A 13 4.97 14.57 -0.93
C ASN A 13 4.37 14.74 -2.32
N LYS A 14 5.17 15.26 -3.26
CA LYS A 14 4.73 15.47 -4.65
C LYS A 14 4.47 14.14 -5.37
N ILE A 15 5.36 13.16 -5.25
CA ILE A 15 5.18 11.82 -5.86
C ILE A 15 3.91 11.16 -5.34
N ILE A 16 3.68 11.18 -4.03
CA ILE A 16 2.50 10.56 -3.41
C ILE A 16 1.23 11.30 -3.81
N ALA A 17 1.24 12.63 -3.80
CA ALA A 17 0.11 13.43 -4.26
C ALA A 17 -0.21 13.16 -5.74
N GLU A 18 0.79 13.10 -6.61
CA GLU A 18 0.62 12.77 -8.02
C GLU A 18 0.16 11.33 -8.25
N PHE A 19 0.61 10.38 -7.42
CA PHE A 19 0.22 8.97 -7.52
C PHE A 19 -1.24 8.76 -7.14
N ILE A 20 -1.69 9.42 -6.06
CA ILE A 20 -3.06 9.31 -5.56
C ILE A 20 -4.03 10.15 -6.39
N SER A 21 -3.55 11.19 -7.06
CA SER A 21 -4.37 12.10 -7.87
C SER A 21 -5.23 11.35 -8.88
N THR A 22 -6.52 11.70 -8.91
CA THR A 22 -7.47 11.21 -9.92
C THR A 22 -7.24 11.83 -11.30
N LEU A 23 -6.50 12.94 -11.35
CA LEU A 23 -6.18 13.66 -12.59
C LEU A 23 -4.86 13.19 -13.24
N GLN A 24 -4.16 12.22 -12.66
CA GLN A 24 -2.89 11.74 -13.18
C GLN A 24 -3.11 10.92 -14.48
N PRO A 25 -2.65 11.39 -15.65
CA PRO A 25 -2.81 10.67 -16.92
C PRO A 25 -1.98 9.38 -17.00
N PHE A 26 -0.88 9.27 -16.23
CA PHE A 26 0.05 8.14 -16.30
C PHE A 26 0.32 7.53 -14.90
N PRO A 27 -0.71 6.95 -14.24
CA PRO A 27 -0.58 6.46 -12.87
C PRO A 27 0.45 5.32 -12.74
N GLY A 28 0.63 4.50 -13.79
CA GLY A 28 1.64 3.44 -13.80
C GLY A 28 3.08 3.97 -13.79
N SER A 29 3.35 5.07 -14.49
CA SER A 29 4.68 5.70 -14.48
C SER A 29 5.01 6.27 -13.10
N VAL A 30 4.03 6.92 -12.45
CA VAL A 30 4.23 7.44 -11.09
C VAL A 30 4.38 6.30 -10.07
N ALA A 31 3.63 5.20 -10.25
CA ALA A 31 3.80 3.99 -9.42
C ALA A 31 5.22 3.40 -9.54
N HIS A 32 5.80 3.42 -10.75
CA HIS A 32 7.17 2.96 -10.96
C HIS A 32 8.18 3.88 -10.27
N ILE A 33 8.01 5.21 -10.37
CA ILE A 33 8.85 6.17 -9.64
C ILE A 33 8.73 5.95 -8.13
N LEU A 34 7.51 5.77 -7.61
CA LEU A 34 7.27 5.47 -6.19
C LEU A 34 8.02 4.21 -5.75
N TYR A 35 7.96 3.15 -6.56
CA TYR A 35 8.68 1.91 -6.32
C TYR A 35 10.19 2.13 -6.22
N GLU A 36 10.81 2.76 -7.22
CA GLU A 36 12.25 3.01 -7.24
C GLU A 36 12.70 3.84 -6.03
N VAL A 37 11.92 4.85 -5.64
CA VAL A 37 12.25 5.67 -4.48
C VAL A 37 12.14 4.89 -3.17
N PHE A 38 11.09 4.06 -3.00
CA PHE A 38 10.98 3.21 -1.82
C PHE A 38 12.12 2.19 -1.74
N GLN A 39 12.52 1.57 -2.87
CA GLN A 39 13.68 0.68 -2.90
C GLN A 39 14.96 1.41 -2.50
N SER A 40 15.21 2.61 -3.05
CA SER A 40 16.36 3.43 -2.65
C SER A 40 16.33 3.81 -1.17
N LEU A 41 15.16 4.03 -0.56
CA LEU A 41 15.05 4.32 0.88
C LEU A 41 15.35 3.08 1.72
N HIS A 42 14.91 1.90 1.29
CA HIS A 42 15.25 0.64 1.97
C HIS A 42 16.75 0.34 1.91
N GLU A 43 17.41 0.59 0.77
CA GLU A 43 18.87 0.43 0.63
C GLU A 43 19.66 1.37 1.56
N ARG A 44 19.08 2.52 1.92
CA ARG A 44 19.64 3.50 2.85
C ARG A 44 19.22 3.28 4.32
N ASP A 45 18.56 2.16 4.62
CA ASP A 45 18.02 1.83 5.95
C ASP A 45 17.00 2.86 6.49
N GLN A 46 16.26 3.52 5.58
CA GLN A 46 15.26 4.54 5.91
C GLN A 46 13.82 4.00 5.84
N SER A 47 13.62 2.75 6.23
CA SER A 47 12.31 2.06 6.17
C SER A 47 11.21 2.74 6.99
N HIS A 48 11.57 3.43 8.09
CA HIS A 48 10.63 4.21 8.90
C HIS A 48 9.98 5.37 8.12
N LEU A 49 10.71 5.98 7.17
CA LEU A 49 10.15 7.01 6.30
C LEU A 49 9.11 6.39 5.37
N VAL A 50 9.43 5.25 4.75
CA VAL A 50 8.52 4.50 3.88
C VAL A 50 7.22 4.17 4.63
N GLN A 51 7.32 3.65 5.84
CA GLN A 51 6.16 3.37 6.70
C GLN A 51 5.30 4.62 6.94
N GLY A 52 5.90 5.73 7.36
CA GLY A 52 5.18 6.98 7.62
C GLY A 52 4.46 7.50 6.37
N TRP A 53 5.12 7.44 5.21
CA TRP A 53 4.54 7.83 3.93
C TRP A 53 3.35 6.97 3.52
N VAL A 54 3.48 5.65 3.65
CA VAL A 54 2.38 4.73 3.39
C VAL A 54 1.19 5.08 4.29
N MET A 55 1.39 5.18 5.60
CA MET A 55 0.33 5.49 6.56
C MET A 55 -0.40 6.81 6.27
N LEU A 56 0.35 7.88 5.93
CA LEU A 56 -0.23 9.18 5.55
C LEU A 56 -1.06 9.11 4.26
N SER A 57 -0.68 8.24 3.33
CA SER A 57 -1.35 8.10 2.04
C SER A 57 -2.61 7.24 2.06
N LEU A 58 -2.76 6.32 3.03
CA LEU A 58 -3.85 5.34 3.06
C LEU A 58 -5.24 5.98 3.01
N GLY A 59 -5.48 7.01 3.82
CA GLY A 59 -6.78 7.68 3.91
C GLY A 59 -7.24 8.23 2.57
N ASN A 60 -6.32 8.84 1.80
CA ASN A 60 -6.62 9.40 0.48
C ASN A 60 -6.71 8.30 -0.58
N ALA A 61 -5.87 7.28 -0.52
CA ALA A 61 -5.84 6.19 -1.50
C ALA A 61 -7.11 5.32 -1.47
N ILE A 62 -7.64 5.04 -0.27
CA ILE A 62 -8.86 4.23 -0.09
C ILE A 62 -10.12 4.89 -0.63
N GLN A 63 -10.16 6.23 -0.64
CA GLN A 63 -11.29 7.02 -1.11
C GLN A 63 -11.34 7.14 -2.65
N ARG A 64 -10.34 6.61 -3.37
CA ARG A 64 -10.33 6.66 -4.83
C ARG A 64 -11.50 5.87 -5.42
N THR A 65 -12.03 6.38 -6.52
CA THR A 65 -13.07 5.70 -7.30
C THR A 65 -12.61 5.53 -8.75
N PRO A 66 -12.99 4.43 -9.42
CA PRO A 66 -13.73 3.27 -8.90
C PRO A 66 -12.91 2.42 -7.91
N LEU A 67 -13.57 1.56 -7.13
CA LEU A 67 -12.95 0.71 -6.08
C LEU A 67 -11.73 -0.07 -6.60
N HIS A 68 -11.81 -0.63 -7.81
CA HIS A 68 -10.69 -1.31 -8.45
C HIS A 68 -9.43 -0.44 -8.51
N THR A 69 -9.57 0.84 -8.86
CA THR A 69 -8.46 1.79 -8.93
C THR A 69 -7.88 2.10 -7.55
N ALA A 70 -8.72 2.18 -6.50
CA ALA A 70 -8.26 2.33 -5.13
C ALA A 70 -7.43 1.11 -4.69
N VAL A 71 -7.94 -0.10 -4.92
CA VAL A 71 -7.26 -1.35 -4.57
C VAL A 71 -5.95 -1.51 -5.33
N TRP A 72 -5.93 -1.20 -6.62
CA TRP A 72 -4.71 -1.20 -7.43
C TRP A 72 -3.68 -0.21 -6.87
N CYS A 73 -4.11 1.02 -6.55
CA CYS A 73 -3.26 2.05 -5.95
C CYS A 73 -2.64 1.57 -4.62
N LEU A 74 -3.46 1.01 -3.74
CA LEU A 74 -3.00 0.46 -2.46
C LEU A 74 -2.08 -0.75 -2.64
N THR A 75 -2.36 -1.61 -3.61
CA THR A 75 -1.52 -2.78 -3.91
C THR A 75 -0.13 -2.33 -4.37
N CYS A 76 -0.05 -1.37 -5.27
CA CYS A 76 1.22 -0.76 -5.69
C CYS A 76 1.96 -0.14 -4.50
N LEU A 77 1.25 0.60 -3.64
CA LEU A 77 1.82 1.25 -2.46
C LEU A 77 2.44 0.22 -1.49
N PHE A 78 1.67 -0.80 -1.10
CA PHE A 78 2.12 -1.83 -0.18
C PHE A 78 3.22 -2.71 -0.77
N ALA A 79 3.07 -3.15 -2.02
CA ALA A 79 4.07 -3.99 -2.66
C ALA A 79 5.40 -3.24 -2.86
N SER A 80 5.34 -1.93 -3.13
CA SER A 80 6.54 -1.09 -3.23
C SER A 80 7.22 -0.87 -1.90
N ALA A 81 6.45 -0.78 -0.81
CA ALA A 81 6.95 -0.57 0.56
C ALA A 81 7.42 -1.86 1.24
N SER A 82 7.18 -3.02 0.60
CA SER A 82 7.56 -4.30 1.15
C SER A 82 9.08 -4.48 1.12
N THR A 83 9.63 -4.99 2.22
CA THR A 83 11.02 -5.46 2.32
C THR A 83 11.15 -6.92 1.88
N ASN A 84 10.03 -7.60 1.63
CA ASN A 84 9.99 -8.94 1.09
C ASN A 84 10.23 -8.91 -0.42
N ARG A 85 11.44 -9.32 -0.83
CA ARG A 85 11.87 -9.32 -2.24
C ARG A 85 10.90 -10.00 -3.19
N TRP A 86 10.17 -11.02 -2.75
CA TRP A 86 9.17 -11.68 -3.59
C TRP A 86 7.99 -10.77 -3.90
N ILE A 87 7.48 -10.04 -2.90
CA ILE A 87 6.39 -9.08 -3.08
C ILE A 87 6.88 -7.90 -3.91
N SER A 88 8.03 -7.32 -3.57
CA SER A 88 8.58 -6.17 -4.30
C SER A 88 8.87 -6.50 -5.77
N SER A 89 9.30 -7.74 -6.07
CA SER A 89 9.54 -8.19 -7.46
C SER A 89 8.26 -8.28 -8.31
N MET A 90 7.08 -8.33 -7.69
CA MET A 90 5.80 -8.33 -8.39
C MET A 90 5.36 -6.93 -8.82
N VAL A 91 6.00 -5.86 -8.32
CA VAL A 91 5.58 -4.48 -8.58
C VAL A 91 5.52 -4.13 -10.08
N PRO A 92 6.54 -4.44 -10.92
CA PRO A 92 6.45 -4.18 -12.35
C PRO A 92 5.25 -4.87 -13.01
N LEU A 93 4.92 -6.08 -12.55
CA LEU A 93 3.76 -6.83 -13.04
C LEU A 93 2.45 -6.17 -12.61
N ILE A 94 2.33 -5.72 -11.36
CA ILE A 94 1.15 -5.03 -10.84
C ILE A 94 0.93 -3.70 -11.60
N ILE A 95 2.01 -2.95 -11.87
CA ILE A 95 1.96 -1.68 -12.61
C ILE A 95 1.46 -1.89 -14.05
N SER A 96 1.98 -2.91 -14.74
CA SER A 96 1.60 -3.24 -16.12
C SER A 96 0.10 -3.58 -16.28
N ARG A 97 -0.57 -3.92 -15.17
CA ARG A 97 -1.97 -4.39 -15.12
C ARG A 97 -2.96 -3.33 -14.65
N SER A 98 -2.54 -2.07 -14.56
CA SER A 98 -3.35 -0.94 -14.05
C SER A 98 -4.74 -0.75 -14.69
N HIS A 99 -4.92 -1.21 -15.93
CA HIS A 99 -6.15 -1.05 -16.70
C HIS A 99 -6.96 -2.34 -16.88
N ASP A 100 -6.56 -3.45 -16.24
CA ASP A 100 -7.26 -4.74 -16.37
C ASP A 100 -7.91 -5.16 -15.04
N PRO A 101 -9.20 -4.85 -14.83
CA PRO A 101 -9.94 -5.21 -13.64
C PRO A 101 -10.22 -6.71 -13.48
N SER A 102 -9.90 -7.53 -14.48
CA SER A 102 -10.16 -8.98 -14.44
C SER A 102 -9.05 -9.79 -13.77
N LEU A 103 -7.91 -9.16 -13.46
CA LEU A 103 -6.66 -9.87 -13.12
C LEU A 103 -6.44 -10.13 -11.62
N ASP A 104 -7.01 -9.35 -10.71
CA ASP A 104 -7.03 -9.67 -9.28
C ASP A 104 -8.48 -9.90 -8.81
N ARG A 105 -9.16 -10.85 -9.48
CA ARG A 105 -10.55 -11.22 -9.21
C ARG A 105 -10.87 -11.47 -7.73
N ASN A 106 -9.86 -11.84 -6.93
CA ASN A 106 -9.99 -12.17 -5.52
C ASN A 106 -9.17 -11.27 -4.59
N TRP A 107 -8.67 -10.11 -5.06
CA TRP A 107 -7.91 -9.15 -4.25
C TRP A 107 -6.73 -9.78 -3.49
N THR A 108 -6.16 -10.86 -4.02
CA THR A 108 -5.17 -11.67 -3.32
C THR A 108 -3.82 -10.96 -3.27
N CYS A 109 -3.45 -10.25 -4.35
CA CYS A 109 -2.21 -9.48 -4.37
C CYS A 109 -2.31 -8.32 -3.39
N PHE A 110 -3.47 -7.64 -3.37
CA PHE A 110 -3.79 -6.61 -2.39
C PHE A 110 -3.66 -7.14 -0.95
N CYS A 111 -4.40 -8.19 -0.60
CA CYS A 111 -4.43 -8.71 0.78
C CYS A 111 -3.04 -9.16 1.24
N LYS A 112 -2.30 -9.91 0.39
CA LYS A 112 -0.95 -10.38 0.76
C LYS A 112 0.03 -9.24 0.98
N SER A 113 0.02 -8.22 0.11
CA SER A 113 0.93 -7.08 0.23
C SER A 113 0.59 -6.22 1.45
N ALA A 114 -0.71 -6.00 1.70
CA ALA A 114 -1.17 -5.24 2.86
C ALA A 114 -0.93 -5.98 4.19
N VAL A 115 -1.12 -7.30 4.22
CA VAL A 115 -0.78 -8.13 5.38
C VAL A 115 0.72 -8.10 5.64
N ASP A 116 1.56 -8.25 4.60
CA ASP A 116 3.01 -8.14 4.75
C ASP A 116 3.39 -6.78 5.37
N PHE A 117 2.84 -5.69 4.83
CA PHE A 117 3.01 -4.34 5.39
C PHE A 117 2.65 -4.27 6.90
N TYR A 118 1.49 -4.82 7.25
CA TYR A 118 1.01 -4.83 8.63
C TYR A 118 1.90 -5.65 9.58
N THR A 119 2.42 -6.79 9.12
CA THR A 119 3.21 -7.70 9.97
C THR A 119 4.69 -7.34 10.04
N CYS A 120 5.26 -6.88 8.93
CA CYS A 120 6.71 -6.74 8.78
C CYS A 120 7.19 -5.28 8.91
N GLN A 121 6.34 -4.29 8.64
CA GLN A 121 6.71 -2.87 8.63
C GLN A 121 6.04 -2.10 9.78
N LEU A 122 4.83 -2.47 10.20
CA LEU A 122 4.21 -1.87 11.39
C LEU A 122 4.68 -2.59 12.66
N SER A 123 5.65 -2.00 13.36
CA SER A 123 6.14 -2.51 14.66
C SER A 123 5.33 -1.98 15.84
N GLU A 124 4.81 -0.76 15.74
CA GLU A 124 4.06 -0.11 16.81
C GLU A 124 2.58 -0.47 16.80
N GLU A 125 2.06 -0.80 17.98
CA GLU A 125 0.64 -1.14 18.18
C GLU A 125 -0.29 0.03 17.82
N LEU A 126 0.15 1.27 18.04
CA LEU A 126 -0.62 2.46 17.67
C LEU A 126 -0.81 2.57 16.15
N ASP A 127 0.22 2.28 15.37
CA ASP A 127 0.17 2.30 13.91
C ASP A 127 -0.70 1.16 13.38
N ARG A 128 -0.60 -0.04 13.97
CA ARG A 128 -1.48 -1.17 13.64
C ARG A 128 -2.96 -0.85 13.89
N ARG A 129 -3.27 -0.17 14.99
CA ARG A 129 -4.64 0.28 15.29
C ARG A 129 -5.10 1.34 14.31
N SER A 130 -4.24 2.30 13.98
CA SER A 130 -4.54 3.34 12.98
C SER A 130 -4.82 2.72 11.62
N PHE A 131 -3.97 1.79 11.18
CA PHE A 131 -4.16 1.01 9.95
C PHE A 131 -5.52 0.31 9.94
N HIS A 132 -5.82 -0.45 11.01
CA HIS A 132 -7.07 -1.18 11.15
C HIS A 132 -8.30 -0.24 11.11
N ALA A 133 -8.24 0.90 11.80
CA ALA A 133 -9.33 1.87 11.86
C ALA A 133 -9.65 2.49 10.49
N ILE A 134 -8.62 2.78 9.69
CA ILE A 134 -8.77 3.31 8.33
C ILE A 134 -9.58 2.32 7.47
N PHE A 135 -9.16 1.05 7.41
CA PHE A 135 -9.85 0.04 6.61
C PHE A 135 -11.23 -0.35 7.17
N SER A 136 -11.42 -0.36 8.49
CA SER A 136 -12.72 -0.63 9.11
C SER A 136 -13.75 0.41 8.72
N THR A 137 -13.38 1.69 8.75
CA THR A 137 -14.28 2.79 8.39
C THR A 137 -14.75 2.67 6.94
N SER A 138 -13.84 2.30 6.04
CA SER A 138 -14.14 2.14 4.61
C SER A 138 -14.82 0.83 4.24
N SER A 139 -14.82 -0.17 5.13
CA SER A 139 -15.54 -1.45 4.97
C SER A 139 -17.00 -1.39 5.43
N SER A 140 -17.45 -0.25 5.95
CA SER A 140 -18.80 -0.05 6.52
C SER A 140 -19.96 -0.29 5.53
N SER A 141 -19.68 -0.51 4.25
CA SER A 141 -20.68 -0.93 3.26
C SER A 141 -21.25 -2.34 3.52
N GLY A 142 -20.61 -3.14 4.39
CA GLY A 142 -21.13 -4.44 4.83
C GLY A 142 -21.05 -5.55 3.77
N ASP A 143 -20.31 -5.32 2.68
CA ASP A 143 -20.09 -6.32 1.64
C ASP A 143 -18.95 -7.28 2.06
N PRO A 144 -19.24 -8.56 2.32
CA PRO A 144 -18.21 -9.54 2.72
C PRO A 144 -17.23 -9.87 1.58
N ALA A 145 -17.57 -9.56 0.32
CA ALA A 145 -16.67 -9.70 -0.81
C ALA A 145 -15.80 -8.44 -1.03
N SER A 146 -15.96 -7.41 -0.19
CA SER A 146 -15.14 -6.20 -0.24
C SER A 146 -13.66 -6.53 0.00
N PRO A 147 -12.74 -5.98 -0.81
CA PRO A 147 -11.30 -6.13 -0.59
C PRO A 147 -10.87 -5.72 0.81
N TYR A 148 -11.47 -4.66 1.35
CA TYR A 148 -11.13 -4.13 2.67
C TYR A 148 -11.60 -5.06 3.79
N GLN A 149 -12.76 -5.69 3.64
CA GLN A 149 -13.25 -6.67 4.61
C GLN A 149 -12.39 -7.94 4.59
N LEU A 150 -12.03 -8.44 3.40
CA LEU A 150 -11.13 -9.59 3.26
C LEU A 150 -9.76 -9.34 3.90
N LEU A 151 -9.24 -8.11 3.81
CA LEU A 151 -8.01 -7.72 4.48
C LEU A 151 -8.16 -7.75 6.02
N LEU A 152 -9.24 -7.17 6.56
CA LEU A 152 -9.50 -7.17 8.01
C LEU A 152 -9.66 -8.59 8.57
N ASP A 153 -10.36 -9.47 7.84
CA ASP A 153 -10.51 -10.87 8.20
C ASP A 153 -9.16 -11.60 8.17
N SER A 154 -8.31 -11.32 7.18
CA SER A 154 -6.96 -11.88 7.07
C SER A 154 -6.07 -11.46 8.24
N ILE A 155 -6.10 -10.18 8.62
CA ILE A 155 -5.36 -9.65 9.78
C ILE A 155 -5.87 -10.27 11.09
N SER A 156 -7.19 -10.37 11.25
CA SER A 156 -7.81 -10.95 12.45
C SER A 156 -7.38 -12.41 12.66
N ARG A 157 -7.30 -13.19 11.58
CA ARG A 157 -6.81 -14.58 11.63
C ARG A 157 -5.36 -14.65 12.09
N ILE A 158 -4.49 -13.78 11.57
CA ILE A 158 -3.07 -13.74 11.95
C ILE A 158 -2.90 -13.36 13.42
N ASN A 159 -3.62 -12.34 13.89
CA ASN A 159 -3.58 -11.92 15.28
C ASN A 159 -4.11 -13.01 16.22
N GLY A 160 -5.15 -13.74 15.80
CA GLY A 160 -5.68 -14.90 16.53
C GLY A 160 -4.68 -16.06 16.62
N GLU A 161 -3.96 -16.36 15.53
CA GLU A 161 -2.91 -17.39 15.51
C GLU A 161 -1.70 -17.01 16.38
N GLN A 162 -1.32 -15.72 16.41
CA GLN A 162 -0.24 -15.24 17.28
C GLN A 162 -0.60 -15.30 18.78
N GLY A 163 -1.88 -15.12 19.13
CA GLY A 163 -2.37 -15.24 20.50
C GLY A 163 -2.41 -16.67 21.05
N ILE A 164 -2.29 -17.70 20.20
CA ILE A 164 -2.29 -19.12 20.61
C ILE A 164 -0.86 -19.60 20.97
N LEU A 165 0.17 -18.83 20.60
CA LEU A 165 1.59 -19.15 20.84
C LEU A 165 2.20 -18.43 22.05
N GLN A 166 1.39 -17.79 22.90
CA GLN A 166 1.81 -17.19 24.18
C GLN A 166 1.29 -17.96 25.39
#